data_AF-A0A975TUN7-F1
#
_entry.id   AF-A0A975TUN7-F1
#
_cell.length_a   1.000
_cell.length_b   1.000
_cell.length_c   1.000
_cell.angle_alpha   90.00
_cell.angle_beta   90.00
_cell.angle_gamma   90.00
#
_symmetry.space_group_name_H-M   'P 1'
#
loop_
_entity.id
_entity.type
_entity.pdbx_description
1 polymer ?
#
loop_
_entity_poly.entity_id
_entity_poly.type
_entity_poly.pdbx_seq_one_letter_code
_entity_poly.pdbx_strand_id
1 'polypeptide(L)'
;MPRPFLRAGLACALISLPFAAAAQSQLDRFEALSEQMTTLTYEGLAAQYPVLQGILPSADWGRPERRAGRCALRDYERAVGEAGVEAMLVEFETAIASARPSDLLDGTFSAGVPEGLTPAQVQQINTECGLLELQMQRLAESGAMQALQSQ
;
A
#
# COMPACT_ATOMS: atom_id res chain seq x y z
N MET A 1 -41.02 53.69 -6.64
CA MET A 1 -40.98 52.28 -7.13
C MET A 1 -40.89 52.32 -8.66
N PRO A 2 -40.23 51.39 -9.39
CA PRO A 2 -39.33 50.29 -9.01
C PRO A 2 -37.90 50.41 -9.62
N ARG A 3 -37.03 49.48 -9.22
CA ARG A 3 -35.58 49.31 -9.52
C ARG A 3 -35.34 48.49 -10.81
N PRO A 4 -34.12 48.53 -11.38
CA PRO A 4 -33.60 47.33 -12.03
C PRO A 4 -32.27 46.84 -11.42
N PHE A 5 -32.40 45.66 -10.81
CA PHE A 5 -31.52 44.48 -10.88
C PHE A 5 -30.00 44.63 -10.64
N LEU A 6 -29.62 44.35 -9.40
CA LEU A 6 -28.37 43.68 -9.06
C LEU A 6 -28.31 42.29 -9.70
N ARG A 7 -27.27 42.03 -10.49
CA ARG A 7 -26.73 40.67 -10.73
C ARG A 7 -25.21 40.77 -10.72
N ALA A 8 -24.62 40.87 -9.53
CA ALA A 8 -23.20 40.63 -9.34
C ALA A 8 -23.00 39.11 -9.21
N GLY A 9 -22.07 38.59 -10.01
CA GLY A 9 -21.90 37.19 -10.33
C GLY A 9 -21.55 36.28 -9.15
N LEU A 10 -21.89 35.02 -9.37
CA LEU A 10 -21.49 33.84 -8.61
C LEU A 10 -19.97 33.85 -8.40
N ALA A 11 -19.50 34.22 -7.21
CA ALA A 11 -18.13 33.97 -6.80
C ALA A 11 -18.04 32.50 -6.35
N CYS A 12 -17.62 31.62 -7.26
CA CYS A 12 -17.21 30.26 -6.92
C CYS A 12 -16.04 30.31 -5.93
N ALA A 13 -16.33 30.11 -4.65
CA ALA A 13 -15.33 29.80 -3.64
C ALA A 13 -14.79 28.37 -3.87
N LEU A 14 -13.82 28.23 -4.78
CA LEU A 14 -12.98 27.02 -4.93
C LEU A 14 -11.66 27.26 -4.18
N ILE A 15 -11.71 27.22 -2.85
CA ILE A 15 -10.50 27.25 -2.01
C ILE A 15 -10.65 26.16 -0.95
N SER A 16 -10.31 24.90 -1.29
CA SER A 16 -10.00 23.82 -0.30
C SER A 16 -9.76 22.46 -0.97
N LEU A 17 -8.71 22.28 -1.79
CA LEU A 17 -8.37 20.95 -2.33
C LEU A 17 -6.88 20.51 -2.35
N PRO A 18 -5.89 21.16 -1.71
CA PRO A 18 -4.53 20.59 -1.75
C PRO A 18 -4.44 19.24 -1.01
N PHE A 19 -5.28 19.00 0.00
CA PHE A 19 -5.18 17.81 0.87
C PHE A 19 -5.61 16.51 0.19
N ALA A 20 -6.66 16.54 -0.65
CA ALA A 20 -7.14 15.35 -1.34
C ALA A 20 -6.12 14.85 -2.39
N ALA A 21 -5.37 15.76 -3.00
CA ALA A 21 -4.34 15.41 -3.98
C ALA A 21 -3.11 14.78 -3.31
N ALA A 22 -2.68 15.27 -2.15
CA ALA A 22 -1.55 14.72 -1.40
C ALA A 22 -1.82 13.31 -0.85
N ALA A 23 -3.01 13.08 -0.27
CA ALA A 23 -3.40 11.75 0.21
C ALA A 23 -3.53 10.74 -0.95
N GLN A 24 -4.00 11.20 -2.12
CA GLN A 24 -4.06 10.37 -3.33
C GLN A 24 -2.65 10.00 -3.82
N SER A 25 -1.69 10.95 -3.81
CA SER A 25 -0.32 10.65 -4.22
C SER A 25 0.40 9.72 -3.24
N GLN A 26 0.16 9.85 -1.93
CA GLN A 26 0.72 8.93 -0.93
C GLN A 26 0.15 7.52 -1.08
N LEU A 27 -1.16 7.39 -1.32
CA LEU A 27 -1.78 6.09 -1.58
C LEU A 27 -1.22 5.44 -2.84
N ASP A 28 -1.10 6.20 -3.93
CA ASP A 28 -0.61 5.67 -5.19
C ASP A 28 0.85 5.21 -5.08
N ARG A 29 1.68 5.93 -4.31
CA ARG A 29 3.05 5.49 -3.97
C ARG A 29 3.04 4.23 -3.11
N PHE A 30 2.23 4.20 -2.06
CA PHE A 30 2.14 3.05 -1.16
C PHE A 30 1.67 1.78 -1.87
N GLU A 31 0.71 1.91 -2.78
CA GLU A 31 0.26 0.84 -3.67
C GLU A 31 1.41 0.32 -4.53
N ALA A 32 2.05 1.19 -5.31
CA ALA A 32 3.13 0.80 -6.21
C ALA A 32 4.28 0.08 -5.46
N LEU A 33 4.64 0.56 -4.27
CA LEU A 33 5.66 -0.07 -3.42
C LEU A 33 5.23 -1.44 -2.91
N SER A 34 3.97 -1.57 -2.47
CA SER A 34 3.43 -2.82 -1.96
C SER A 34 3.29 -3.89 -3.06
N GLU A 35 2.87 -3.48 -4.26
CA GLU A 35 2.80 -4.33 -5.44
C GLU A 35 4.19 -4.81 -5.88
N GLN A 36 5.17 -3.90 -5.91
CA GLN A 36 6.55 -4.25 -6.24
C GLN A 36 7.15 -5.21 -5.21
N MET A 37 6.89 -5.00 -3.93
CA MET A 37 7.37 -5.89 -2.87
C MET A 37 6.74 -7.28 -2.98
N THR A 38 5.43 -7.33 -3.25
CA THR A 38 4.71 -8.59 -3.47
C THR A 38 5.24 -9.31 -4.70
N THR A 39 5.53 -8.59 -5.78
CA THR A 39 6.12 -9.14 -7.00
C THR A 39 7.47 -9.79 -6.73
N LEU A 40 8.39 -9.08 -6.06
CA LEU A 40 9.70 -9.63 -5.69
C LEU A 40 9.58 -10.86 -4.80
N THR A 41 8.64 -10.84 -3.84
CA THR A 41 8.36 -11.99 -2.97
C THR A 41 7.89 -13.20 -3.79
N TYR A 42 6.98 -12.98 -4.74
CA TYR A 42 6.44 -14.04 -5.60
C TYR A 42 7.48 -14.59 -6.57
N GLU A 43 8.33 -13.74 -7.15
CA GLU A 43 9.47 -14.17 -7.97
C GLU A 43 10.41 -15.07 -7.16
N GLY A 44 10.70 -14.69 -5.92
CA GLY A 44 11.53 -15.49 -5.01
C GLY A 44 10.90 -16.84 -4.72
N LEU A 45 9.61 -16.86 -4.37
CA LEU A 45 8.88 -18.10 -4.11
C LEU A 45 8.84 -19.02 -5.33
N ALA A 46 8.60 -18.47 -6.52
CA ALA A 46 8.58 -19.25 -7.76
C ALA A 46 9.97 -19.77 -8.17
N ALA A 47 11.04 -19.06 -7.81
CA ALA A 47 12.41 -19.52 -8.00
C ALA A 47 12.76 -20.66 -7.02
N GLN A 48 12.31 -20.58 -5.78
CA GLN A 48 12.54 -21.60 -4.75
C GLN A 48 11.66 -22.85 -4.96
N TYR A 49 10.40 -22.64 -5.36
CA TYR A 49 9.40 -23.69 -5.59
C TYR A 49 8.86 -23.57 -7.01
N PRO A 50 9.48 -24.24 -8.00
CA PRO A 50 9.05 -24.16 -9.40
C PRO A 50 7.58 -24.53 -9.64
N VAL A 51 6.98 -25.36 -8.76
CA VAL A 51 5.56 -25.71 -8.80
C VAL A 51 4.63 -24.50 -8.72
N LEU A 52 5.10 -23.38 -8.15
CA LEU A 52 4.31 -22.15 -8.00
C LEU A 52 4.28 -21.28 -9.26
N GLN A 53 5.09 -21.59 -10.27
CA GLN A 53 5.14 -20.82 -11.51
C GLN A 53 3.79 -20.83 -12.22
N GLY A 54 3.24 -19.65 -12.50
CA GLY A 54 1.94 -19.47 -13.13
C GLY A 54 0.74 -19.74 -12.22
N ILE A 55 0.96 -20.07 -10.95
CA ILE A 55 -0.11 -20.27 -9.95
C ILE A 55 -0.25 -19.04 -9.05
N LEU A 56 0.86 -18.38 -8.70
CA LEU A 56 0.84 -17.21 -7.83
C LEU A 56 -0.10 -16.11 -8.38
N PRO A 57 -0.88 -15.44 -7.51
CA PRO A 57 -1.81 -14.41 -7.95
C PRO A 57 -1.05 -13.19 -8.49
N SER A 58 -1.75 -12.32 -9.24
CA SER A 58 -1.19 -11.00 -9.56
C SER A 58 -0.83 -10.25 -8.27
N ALA A 59 0.19 -9.39 -8.31
CA ALA A 59 0.49 -8.47 -7.22
C ALA A 59 -0.42 -7.23 -7.21
N ASP A 60 -1.06 -6.91 -8.35
CA ASP A 60 -1.81 -5.67 -8.55
C ASP A 60 -2.94 -5.51 -7.53
N TRP A 61 -3.08 -4.30 -6.98
CA TRP A 61 -4.10 -3.93 -6.03
C TRP A 61 -5.44 -3.65 -6.72
N GLY A 62 -6.48 -4.26 -6.18
CA GLY A 62 -7.85 -3.94 -6.54
C GLY A 62 -8.44 -2.85 -5.66
N ARG A 63 -9.75 -2.65 -5.79
CA ARG A 63 -10.52 -1.74 -4.91
C ARG A 63 -10.43 -2.14 -3.42
N PRO A 64 -10.44 -3.44 -3.04
CA PRO A 64 -10.31 -3.85 -1.64
C PRO A 64 -8.97 -3.43 -1.03
N GLU A 65 -7.87 -3.74 -1.70
CA GLU A 65 -6.51 -3.42 -1.25
C GLU A 65 -6.32 -1.91 -1.17
N ARG A 66 -6.78 -1.15 -2.18
CA ARG A 66 -6.79 0.32 -2.13
C ARG A 66 -7.56 0.89 -0.93
N ARG A 67 -8.62 0.22 -0.49
CA ARG A 67 -9.39 0.64 0.69
C ARG A 67 -8.62 0.33 1.98
N ALA A 68 -8.02 -0.86 2.06
CA ALA A 68 -7.18 -1.27 3.18
C ALA A 68 -5.92 -0.39 3.31
N GLY A 69 -5.25 -0.08 2.20
CA GLY A 69 -4.11 0.83 2.15
C GLY A 69 -4.45 2.24 2.62
N ARG A 70 -5.62 2.79 2.26
CA ARG A 70 -6.09 4.08 2.82
C ARG A 70 -6.33 4.02 4.32
N CYS A 71 -6.83 2.90 4.83
CA CYS A 71 -7.00 2.69 6.27
C CYS A 71 -5.63 2.72 6.97
N ALA A 72 -4.66 1.96 6.44
CA ALA A 72 -3.32 1.85 7.02
C ALA A 72 -2.59 3.21 7.01
N LEU A 73 -2.56 3.90 5.86
CA LEU A 73 -1.93 5.22 5.75
C LEU A 73 -2.52 6.24 6.72
N ARG A 74 -3.85 6.27 6.89
CA ARG A 74 -4.49 7.15 7.87
C ARG A 74 -4.07 6.83 9.31
N ASP A 75 -3.91 5.55 9.63
CA ASP A 75 -3.53 5.14 10.98
C ASP A 75 -2.03 5.37 11.24
N TYR A 76 -1.18 5.24 10.20
CA TYR A 76 0.21 5.73 10.26
C TYR A 76 0.26 7.24 10.43
N GLU A 77 -0.49 8.01 9.64
CA GLU A 77 -0.56 9.47 9.74
C GLU A 77 -1.02 9.91 11.14
N ARG A 78 -1.99 9.21 11.74
CA ARG A 78 -2.41 9.49 13.12
C ARG A 78 -1.29 9.25 14.14
N ALA A 79 -0.43 8.27 13.89
CA ALA A 79 0.64 7.89 14.81
C ALA A 79 1.89 8.78 14.68
N VAL A 80 2.30 9.09 13.44
CA VAL A 80 3.60 9.72 13.14
C VAL A 80 3.48 11.04 12.39
N GLY A 81 2.26 11.47 12.04
CA GLY A 81 2.00 12.65 11.22
C GLY A 81 2.28 12.42 9.74
N GLU A 82 1.79 13.33 8.91
CA GLU A 82 1.95 13.29 7.44
C GLU A 82 3.43 13.27 7.03
N ALA A 83 4.27 14.06 7.68
CA ALA A 83 5.72 14.09 7.41
C ALA A 83 6.41 12.75 7.74
N GLY A 84 5.96 12.04 8.78
CA GLY A 84 6.48 10.71 9.12
C GLY A 84 6.07 9.65 8.10
N VAL A 85 4.85 9.73 7.57
CA VAL A 85 4.40 8.86 6.47
C VAL A 85 5.19 9.14 5.20
N GLU A 86 5.41 10.41 4.86
CA GLU A 86 6.22 10.79 3.71
C GLU A 86 7.66 10.26 3.81
N ALA A 87 8.30 10.42 4.98
CA ALA A 87 9.63 9.87 5.23
C ALA A 87 9.65 8.34 5.08
N MET A 88 8.66 7.64 5.65
CA MET A 88 8.52 6.19 5.48
C MET A 88 8.42 5.80 4.00
N LEU A 89 7.61 6.49 3.20
CA LEU A 89 7.45 6.17 1.77
C LEU A 89 8.77 6.35 1.00
N VAL A 90 9.52 7.42 1.28
CA VAL A 90 10.84 7.66 0.67
C VAL A 90 11.86 6.59 1.06
N GLU A 91 11.90 6.19 2.33
CA GLU A 91 12.75 5.09 2.79
C GLU A 91 12.38 3.78 2.12
N PHE A 92 11.08 3.51 1.98
CA PHE A 92 10.59 2.30 1.34
C PHE A 92 10.93 2.26 -0.16
N GLU A 93 10.79 3.39 -0.87
CA GLU A 93 11.26 3.57 -2.25
C GLU A 93 12.77 3.31 -2.38
N THR A 94 13.55 3.82 -1.45
CA THR A 94 15.02 3.66 -1.47
C THR A 94 15.41 2.20 -1.23
N ALA A 95 14.78 1.54 -0.25
CA ALA A 95 15.09 0.16 0.08
C ALA A 95 14.70 -0.79 -1.06
N ILE A 96 13.50 -0.63 -1.62
CA ILE A 96 13.00 -1.52 -2.66
C ILE A 96 13.76 -1.40 -3.97
N ALA A 97 14.30 -0.21 -4.28
CA ALA A 97 15.13 0.01 -5.48
C ALA A 97 16.39 -0.87 -5.52
N SER A 98 16.85 -1.33 -4.36
CA SER A 98 18.03 -2.21 -4.22
C SER A 98 17.67 -3.65 -3.82
N ALA A 99 16.39 -3.93 -3.58
CA ALA A 99 15.94 -5.21 -3.07
C ALA A 99 15.97 -6.29 -4.16
N ARG A 100 16.35 -7.51 -3.74
CA ARG A 100 16.29 -8.71 -4.57
C ARG A 100 15.26 -9.67 -3.98
N PRO A 101 14.67 -10.56 -4.79
CA PRO A 101 13.73 -11.58 -4.30
C PRO A 101 14.25 -12.39 -3.09
N SER A 102 15.56 -12.70 -3.05
CA SER A 102 16.17 -13.41 -1.92
C SER A 102 16.08 -12.65 -0.60
N ASP A 103 16.21 -11.32 -0.65
CA ASP A 103 16.28 -10.47 0.54
C ASP A 103 14.91 -10.40 1.25
N LEU A 104 13.82 -10.62 0.51
CA LEU A 104 12.46 -10.66 1.05
C LEU A 104 12.18 -12.00 1.74
N LEU A 105 12.75 -13.10 1.25
CA LEU A 105 12.50 -14.45 1.77
C LEU A 105 13.36 -14.79 2.99
N ASP A 106 14.58 -14.28 3.05
CA ASP A 106 15.49 -14.49 4.18
C ASP A 106 15.27 -13.51 5.34
N GLY A 107 14.36 -12.55 5.18
CA GLY A 107 14.01 -11.54 6.18
C GLY A 107 15.08 -10.47 6.36
N THR A 108 16.04 -10.35 5.46
CA THR A 108 17.07 -9.29 5.49
C THR A 108 16.57 -7.97 4.93
N PHE A 109 15.46 -7.97 4.18
CA PHE A 109 14.75 -6.77 3.78
C PHE A 109 14.16 -6.06 5.01
N SER A 110 14.65 -4.86 5.27
CA SER A 110 14.13 -3.98 6.31
C SER A 110 13.77 -2.65 5.70
N ALA A 111 12.46 -2.41 5.54
CA ALA A 111 11.93 -1.14 5.07
C ALA A 111 10.47 -0.98 5.51
N GLY A 112 9.98 0.25 5.47
CA GLY A 112 8.55 0.53 5.61
C GLY A 112 8.02 0.52 7.05
N VAL A 113 8.90 0.68 8.05
CA VAL A 113 8.48 1.01 9.42
C VAL A 113 8.69 2.49 9.65
N PRO A 114 7.62 3.31 9.74
CA PRO A 114 7.78 4.72 10.06
C PRO A 114 8.55 4.95 11.35
N GLU A 115 9.39 5.97 11.38
CA GLU A 115 9.98 6.44 12.63
C GLU A 115 8.87 6.75 13.65
N GLY A 116 9.01 6.24 14.87
CA GLY A 116 7.99 6.34 15.92
C GLY A 116 7.00 5.18 15.97
N LEU A 117 7.05 4.25 15.02
CA LEU A 117 6.36 2.96 15.09
C LEU A 117 7.35 1.81 15.23
N THR A 118 6.91 0.77 15.93
CA THR A 118 7.60 -0.52 15.97
C THR A 118 7.10 -1.43 14.84
N PRO A 119 7.88 -2.43 14.41
CA PRO A 119 7.42 -3.42 13.43
C PRO A 119 6.11 -4.11 13.85
N ALA A 120 5.95 -4.36 15.16
CA ALA A 120 4.72 -4.95 15.70
C ALA A 120 3.49 -4.06 15.50
N GLN A 121 3.64 -2.74 15.67
CA GLN A 121 2.55 -1.79 15.44
C GLN A 121 2.21 -1.67 13.96
N VAL A 122 3.21 -1.66 13.07
CA VAL A 122 2.99 -1.66 11.62
C VAL A 122 2.25 -2.91 11.18
N GLN A 123 2.67 -4.09 11.68
CA GLN A 123 2.00 -5.35 11.43
C GLN A 123 0.55 -5.35 11.95
N GLN A 124 0.33 -4.82 13.16
CA GLN A 124 -1.01 -4.69 13.74
C GLN A 124 -1.91 -3.82 12.87
N ILE A 125 -1.46 -2.64 12.46
CA ILE A 125 -2.23 -1.73 11.58
C ILE A 125 -2.58 -2.41 10.25
N ASN A 126 -1.62 -3.09 9.62
CA ASN A 126 -1.88 -3.81 8.36
C ASN A 126 -2.88 -4.95 8.53
N THR A 127 -2.87 -5.61 9.70
CA THR A 127 -3.82 -6.68 10.03
C THR A 127 -5.22 -6.11 10.27
N GLU A 128 -5.34 -5.07 11.10
CA GLU A 128 -6.61 -4.42 11.44
C GLU A 128 -7.29 -3.77 10.22
N CYS A 129 -6.49 -3.21 9.31
CA CYS A 129 -6.99 -2.66 8.05
C CYS A 129 -7.26 -3.72 6.97
N GLY A 130 -6.89 -4.98 7.21
CA GLY A 130 -7.18 -6.13 6.34
C GLY A 130 -6.21 -6.35 5.17
N LEU A 131 -5.08 -5.63 5.10
CA LEU A 131 -4.09 -5.81 4.03
C LEU A 131 -3.51 -7.24 4.04
N LEU A 132 -3.15 -7.75 5.23
CA LEU A 132 -2.62 -9.10 5.37
C LEU A 132 -3.66 -10.17 5.00
N GLU A 133 -4.89 -9.99 5.46
CA GLU A 133 -5.98 -10.93 5.20
C GLU A 133 -6.28 -11.02 3.70
N LEU A 134 -6.37 -9.88 3.01
CA LEU A 134 -6.57 -9.83 1.56
C LEU A 134 -5.45 -10.54 0.80
N GLN A 135 -4.19 -10.32 1.19
CA GLN A 135 -3.05 -10.99 0.57
C GLN A 135 -3.12 -12.52 0.77
N MET A 136 -3.41 -12.96 2.00
CA MET A 136 -3.56 -14.39 2.31
C MET A 136 -4.74 -15.03 1.58
N GLN A 137 -5.86 -14.30 1.47
CA GLN A 137 -7.04 -14.76 0.73
C GLN A 137 -6.69 -14.98 -0.75
N ARG A 138 -6.05 -14.01 -1.40
CA ARG A 138 -5.65 -14.14 -2.81
C ARG A 138 -4.69 -15.30 -3.03
N LEU A 139 -3.74 -15.49 -2.11
CA LEU A 139 -2.81 -16.61 -2.18
C LEU A 139 -3.55 -17.96 -2.01
N ALA A 140 -4.53 -18.04 -1.10
CA ALA A 140 -5.35 -19.22 -0.91
C ALA A 140 -6.24 -19.53 -2.13
N GLU A 141 -6.81 -18.51 -2.75
CA GLU A 141 -7.64 -18.62 -3.96
C GLU A 141 -6.82 -18.93 -5.22
N SER A 142 -5.52 -18.60 -5.22
CA SER A 142 -4.63 -18.84 -6.35
C SER A 142 -4.31 -20.32 -6.61
N GLY A 143 -4.49 -21.19 -5.62
CA GLY A 143 -4.05 -22.60 -5.70
C GLY A 143 -2.63 -22.84 -5.20
N ALA A 144 -1.87 -21.78 -4.88
CA ALA A 144 -0.47 -21.88 -4.47
C ALA A 144 -0.27 -22.75 -3.22
N MET A 145 -1.14 -22.61 -2.22
CA MET A 145 -1.06 -23.39 -0.99
C MET A 145 -1.31 -24.89 -1.23
N GLN A 146 -2.24 -25.22 -2.11
CA GLN A 146 -2.55 -26.61 -2.48
C GLN A 146 -1.42 -27.22 -3.32
N ALA A 147 -0.83 -26.44 -4.22
CA ALA A 147 0.33 -26.85 -5.01
C ALA A 147 1.54 -27.17 -4.11
N LEU A 148 1.78 -26.40 -3.06
CA LEU A 148 2.84 -26.68 -2.09
C LEU A 148 2.57 -27.93 -1.23
N GLN A 149 1.32 -28.17 -0.82
CA GLN A 149 0.94 -29.33 0.01
C GLN A 149 0.95 -30.66 -0.75
N SER A 150 0.89 -30.62 -2.07
CA SER A 150 0.87 -31.81 -2.93
C SER A 150 2.26 -32.20 -3.46
N GLN A 151 3.32 -31.53 -2.99
CA GLN A 151 4.72 -31.91 -3.22
C GLN A 151 5.20 -32.96 -2.22
#